data_AF-A0A6A8D8K0-F1
#
_entry.id   AF-A0A6A8D8K0-F1
#
_cell.length_a   1.000
_cell.length_b   1.000
_cell.length_c   1.000
_cell.angle_alpha   90.00
_cell.angle_beta   90.00
_cell.angle_gamma   90.00
#
_symmetry.space_group_name_H-M   'P 1'
#
loop_
_entity.id
_entity.type
_entity.pdbx_description
1 polymer ?
#
loop_
_entity_poly.entity_id
_entity_poly.type
_entity_poly.pdbx_seq_one_letter_code
_entity_poly.pdbx_strand_id
1 'polypeptide(L)'
;MVDDKKIPQNRIAELRRENNLSQAELAKKTGLTRQAISLYEIGKREPKLTTWVKLADYFDVPLTYIQGLENNRVTSDDDFKKIMQFTLSHSSPKDLKNNLMYLDK
;
A
#
# COMPACT_ATOMS: atom_id res chain seq x y z
N MET A 1 24.19 14.68 -23.08
CA MET A 1 23.57 13.91 -21.97
C MET A 1 22.13 13.68 -22.33
N VAL A 2 21.79 12.47 -22.75
CA VAL A 2 20.39 12.05 -22.87
C VAL A 2 19.87 11.85 -21.46
N ASP A 3 18.89 12.65 -21.05
CA ASP A 3 18.14 12.41 -19.82
C ASP A 3 17.49 11.03 -19.94
N ASP A 4 18.09 10.03 -19.31
CA ASP A 4 17.45 8.76 -19.01
C ASP A 4 16.20 9.08 -18.19
N LYS A 5 15.05 9.18 -18.87
CA LYS A 5 13.73 9.19 -18.22
C LYS A 5 13.60 7.86 -17.49
N LYS A 6 14.11 7.81 -16.25
CA LYS A 6 13.89 6.74 -15.30
C LYS A 6 12.38 6.65 -15.13
N ILE A 7 11.77 5.65 -15.75
CA ILE A 7 10.36 5.34 -15.55
C ILE A 7 10.17 5.23 -14.04
N PRO A 8 9.25 5.99 -13.42
CA PRO A 8 9.04 5.89 -11.99
C PRO A 8 8.67 4.46 -11.65
N GLN A 9 9.40 3.88 -10.70
CA GLN A 9 9.16 2.54 -10.20
C GLN A 9 7.93 2.46 -9.29
N ASN A 10 6.94 3.37 -9.41
CA ASN A 10 5.73 3.35 -8.59
C ASN A 10 4.48 3.00 -9.41
N ARG A 11 3.43 2.56 -8.72
CA ARG A 11 2.16 2.11 -9.32
C ARG A 11 1.03 3.13 -9.26
N ILE A 12 1.31 4.41 -8.95
CA ILE A 12 0.24 5.43 -8.79
C ILE A 12 -0.57 5.56 -10.09
N ALA A 13 0.11 5.67 -11.24
CA ALA A 13 -0.55 5.83 -12.53
C ALA A 13 -1.32 4.57 -12.95
N GLU A 14 -0.79 3.40 -12.62
CA GLU A 14 -1.42 2.10 -12.87
C GLU A 14 -2.73 1.98 -12.07
N LEU A 15 -2.65 2.08 -10.74
CA LEU A 15 -3.80 2.00 -9.84
C LEU A 15 -4.88 3.04 -10.16
N ARG A 16 -4.47 4.27 -10.53
CA ARG A 16 -5.42 5.31 -10.94
C ARG A 16 -6.21 4.89 -12.19
N ARG A 17 -5.53 4.34 -13.20
CA ARG A 17 -6.16 3.91 -14.45
C ARG A 17 -7.03 2.68 -14.25
N GLU A 18 -6.61 1.72 -13.43
CA GLU A 18 -7.44 0.56 -13.04
C GLU A 18 -8.77 0.99 -12.41
N ASN A 19 -8.76 2.09 -11.65
CA ASN A 19 -9.94 2.67 -11.04
C ASN A 19 -10.72 3.62 -11.97
N ASN A 20 -10.34 3.73 -13.25
CA ASN A 20 -10.94 4.62 -14.26
C ASN A 20 -10.98 6.10 -13.85
N LEU A 21 -9.95 6.57 -13.13
CA LEU A 21 -9.88 7.95 -12.66
C LEU A 21 -8.96 8.81 -13.53
N SER A 22 -9.36 10.06 -13.77
CA SER A 22 -8.45 11.12 -14.19
C SER A 22 -7.55 11.56 -13.01
N GLN A 23 -6.44 12.24 -13.33
CA GLN A 23 -5.56 12.81 -12.30
C GLN A 23 -6.29 13.83 -11.40
N ALA A 24 -7.29 14.54 -11.94
CA ALA A 24 -8.08 15.51 -11.20
C ALA A 24 -9.05 14.83 -10.22
N GLU A 25 -9.64 13.70 -10.61
CA GLU A 25 -10.52 12.93 -9.73
C GLU A 25 -9.76 12.27 -8.59
N LEU A 26 -8.59 11.67 -8.87
CA LEU A 26 -7.73 11.14 -7.80
C LEU A 26 -7.30 12.23 -6.83
N ALA A 27 -6.90 13.40 -7.35
CA ALA A 27 -6.56 14.57 -6.55
C ALA A 27 -7.71 14.99 -5.63
N LYS A 28 -8.94 15.09 -6.15
CA LYS A 28 -10.14 15.41 -5.36
C LYS A 28 -10.41 14.39 -4.26
N LYS A 29 -10.30 13.09 -4.57
CA LYS A 29 -10.58 12.00 -3.61
C LYS A 29 -9.53 11.86 -2.51
N THR A 30 -8.28 12.27 -2.78
CA THR A 30 -7.16 12.17 -1.83
C THR A 30 -6.79 13.52 -1.20
N GLY A 31 -7.49 14.61 -1.53
CA GLY A 31 -7.14 15.96 -1.06
C GLY A 31 -5.72 16.38 -1.48
N LEU A 32 -5.25 15.91 -2.63
CA LEU A 32 -3.98 16.30 -3.26
C LEU A 32 -4.27 17.26 -4.42
N THR A 33 -3.23 17.88 -4.97
CA THR A 33 -3.39 18.68 -6.20
C THR A 33 -3.20 17.79 -7.42
N ARG A 34 -3.91 18.09 -8.52
CA ARG A 34 -3.72 17.41 -9.81
C ARG A 34 -2.25 17.47 -10.25
N GLN A 35 -1.58 18.61 -10.06
CA GLN A 35 -0.17 18.78 -10.40
C GLN A 35 0.72 17.85 -9.57
N ALA A 36 0.47 17.69 -8.28
CA ALA A 36 1.22 16.77 -7.43
C ALA A 36 1.09 15.33 -7.95
N ILE A 37 -0.14 14.85 -8.18
CA ILE A 37 -0.40 13.53 -8.79
C ILE A 37 0.39 13.37 -10.09
N SER A 38 0.29 14.33 -11.01
CA SER A 38 1.00 14.26 -12.29
C SER A 38 2.51 14.19 -12.13
N LEU A 39 3.12 14.89 -11.16
CA LEU A 39 4.56 14.85 -10.93
C LEU A 39 5.01 13.54 -10.27
N TYR A 40 4.16 12.96 -9.40
CA TYR A 40 4.41 11.67 -8.77
C TYR A 40 4.36 10.52 -9.78
N GLU A 41 3.35 10.52 -10.65
CA GLU A 41 3.14 9.49 -11.68
C GLU A 41 4.26 9.39 -12.72
N ILE A 42 5.01 10.48 -12.92
CA ILE A 42 6.13 10.55 -13.86
C ILE A 42 7.49 10.59 -13.15
N GLY A 43 7.52 10.44 -11.82
CA GLY A 43 8.76 10.40 -11.03
C GLY A 43 9.50 11.73 -10.92
N LYS A 44 8.90 12.84 -11.36
CA LYS A 44 9.51 14.17 -11.24
C LYS A 44 9.49 14.72 -9.83
N ARG A 45 8.65 14.16 -8.96
CA ARG A 45 8.59 14.47 -7.54
C ARG A 45 8.35 13.19 -6.77
N GLU A 46 9.00 13.05 -5.63
CA GLU A 46 8.75 11.95 -4.70
C GLU A 46 7.65 12.35 -3.70
N PRO A 47 6.60 11.53 -3.49
CA PRO A 47 5.66 11.73 -2.39
C PRO A 47 6.36 11.65 -1.04
N LYS A 48 5.92 12.46 -0.07
CA LYS A 48 6.32 12.25 1.32
C LYS A 48 5.64 11.00 1.87
N LEU A 49 6.17 10.41 2.95
CA LEU A 49 5.58 9.23 3.59
C LEU A 49 4.07 9.39 3.87
N THR A 50 3.63 10.53 4.38
CA THR A 50 2.21 10.80 4.63
C THR A 50 1.36 10.78 3.36
N THR A 51 1.91 11.22 2.23
CA THR A 51 1.25 11.14 0.92
C THR A 51 1.24 9.70 0.41
N TRP A 52 2.32 8.95 0.61
CA TRP A 52 2.38 7.54 0.26
C TRP A 52 1.32 6.72 1.01
N VAL A 53 1.26 6.87 2.34
CA VAL A 53 0.24 6.23 3.19
C VAL A 53 -1.16 6.59 2.70
N LYS A 54 -1.43 7.88 2.47
CA LYS A 54 -2.75 8.31 1.98
C LYS A 54 -3.15 7.66 0.65
N LEU A 55 -2.21 7.54 -0.29
CA LEU A 55 -2.48 6.91 -1.58
C LEU A 55 -2.66 5.40 -1.43
N ALA A 56 -1.85 4.76 -0.58
CA ALA A 56 -1.96 3.33 -0.26
C ALA A 56 -3.34 3.01 0.35
N ASP A 57 -3.75 3.78 1.36
CA ASP A 57 -5.07 3.65 2.01
C ASP A 57 -6.22 3.86 1.02
N TYR A 58 -6.12 4.87 0.14
CA TYR A 58 -7.15 5.15 -0.85
C TYR A 58 -7.34 3.99 -1.84
N PHE A 59 -6.25 3.35 -2.26
CA PHE A 59 -6.28 2.23 -3.20
C PHE A 59 -6.42 0.86 -2.53
N ASP A 60 -6.44 0.82 -1.19
CA ASP A 60 -6.48 -0.40 -0.38
C ASP A 60 -5.38 -1.40 -0.77
N VAL A 61 -4.13 -0.91 -0.78
CA VAL A 61 -2.94 -1.72 -1.13
C VAL A 61 -1.79 -1.47 -0.15
N PRO A 62 -0.86 -2.42 0.00
CA PRO A 62 0.34 -2.19 0.81
C PRO A 62 1.19 -1.03 0.30
N LEU A 63 1.89 -0.36 1.22
CA LEU A 63 2.81 0.75 0.91
C LEU A 63 3.91 0.32 -0.07
N THR A 64 4.50 -0.86 0.15
CA THR A 64 5.56 -1.43 -0.69
C THR A 64 5.07 -1.72 -2.10
N TYR A 65 3.81 -2.13 -2.25
CA TYR A 65 3.18 -2.37 -3.54
C TYR A 65 3.01 -1.08 -4.34
N ILE A 66 2.41 -0.04 -3.75
CA ILE A 66 2.20 1.22 -4.47
C ILE A 66 3.51 1.93 -4.80
N GLN A 67 4.54 1.76 -3.97
CA GLN A 67 5.91 2.21 -4.24
C GLN A 67 6.64 1.37 -5.30
N GLY A 68 6.05 0.26 -5.73
CA GLY A 68 6.61 -0.71 -6.67
C GLY A 68 7.87 -1.42 -6.20
N LEU A 69 8.07 -1.50 -4.88
CA LEU A 69 9.14 -2.29 -4.24
C LEU A 69 8.78 -3.79 -4.24
N GLU A 70 7.49 -4.10 -4.17
CA GLU A 70 6.96 -5.46 -4.15
C GLU A 70 5.81 -5.62 -5.13
N ASN A 71 5.57 -6.86 -5.56
CA ASN A 71 4.48 -7.19 -6.49
C ASN A 71 3.23 -7.74 -5.78
N ASN A 72 3.30 -7.95 -4.47
CA ASN A 72 2.16 -8.49 -3.73
C ASN A 72 1.16 -7.36 -3.43
N ARG A 73 -0.03 -7.43 -4.04
CA ARG A 73 -1.09 -6.39 -3.92
C ARG A 73 -1.91 -6.53 -2.64
N VAL A 74 -1.75 -7.63 -1.90
CA VAL A 74 -2.61 -7.96 -0.75
C VAL A 74 -1.74 -8.22 0.47
N THR A 75 -2.02 -7.52 1.57
CA THR A 75 -1.67 -8.01 2.92
C THR A 75 -2.85 -8.84 3.40
N SER A 76 -3.02 -10.07 2.93
CA SER A 76 -4.33 -10.70 3.11
C SER A 76 -4.57 -11.08 4.56
N ASP A 77 -5.79 -10.80 5.06
CA ASP A 77 -6.32 -11.40 6.28
C ASP A 77 -6.23 -12.92 6.24
N ASP A 78 -6.24 -13.50 5.05
CA ASP A 78 -6.07 -14.93 4.84
C ASP A 78 -4.62 -15.37 5.07
N ASP A 79 -3.61 -14.58 4.70
CA ASP A 79 -2.22 -14.81 5.07
C ASP A 79 -2.05 -14.70 6.58
N PHE A 80 -2.66 -13.68 7.20
CA PHE A 80 -2.66 -13.52 8.65
C PHE A 80 -3.36 -14.69 9.34
N LYS A 81 -4.54 -15.11 8.88
CA LYS A 81 -5.28 -16.27 9.40
C LYS A 81 -4.50 -17.55 9.20
N LYS A 82 -3.79 -17.70 8.09
CA LYS A 82 -2.97 -18.89 7.79
C LYS A 82 -1.74 -18.94 8.69
N ILE A 83 -1.08 -17.80 8.92
CA ILE A 83 0.01 -17.66 9.90
C ILE A 83 -0.51 -17.92 11.31
N MET A 84 -1.68 -17.39 11.67
CA MET A 84 -2.31 -17.61 12.98
C MET A 84 -2.70 -19.08 13.15
N GLN A 85 -3.32 -19.71 12.17
CA GLN A 85 -3.71 -21.12 12.21
C GLN A 85 -2.48 -22.05 12.27
N PHE A 86 -1.42 -21.71 11.53
CA PHE A 86 -0.13 -22.40 11.63
C PHE A 86 0.49 -22.25 13.03
N THR A 87 0.53 -21.03 13.56
CA THR A 87 1.06 -20.74 14.91
C THR A 87 0.26 -21.47 15.99
N LEU A 88 -1.07 -21.43 15.93
CA LEU A 88 -1.98 -22.08 16.89
C LEU A 88 -1.87 -23.61 16.86
N SER A 89 -1.53 -24.22 15.72
CA SER A 89 -1.41 -25.68 15.57
C SER A 89 -0.04 -26.23 16.00
N HIS A 90 0.98 -25.37 16.16
CA HIS A 90 2.35 -25.77 16.50
C HIS A 90 2.86 -25.19 17.83
N SER A 91 2.04 -24.40 18.54
CA SER A 91 2.35 -23.86 19.87
C SER A 91 1.93 -24.83 20.98
N SER A 92 2.70 -24.92 22.07
CA SER A 92 2.28 -25.68 23.25
C SER A 92 1.07 -24.98 23.92
N PRO A 93 0.09 -25.71 24.50
CA PRO A 93 -1.07 -25.12 25.17
C PRO A 93 -0.74 -24.09 26.27
N LYS A 94 0.48 -24.13 26.81
CA LYS A 94 0.97 -23.19 27.82
C LYS A 94 1.27 -21.79 27.23
N ASP A 95 1.56 -21.72 25.94
CA ASP A 95 1.93 -20.48 25.23
C ASP A 95 0.69 -19.69 24.77
N LEU A 96 -0.42 -20.38 24.52
CA LEU A 96 -1.67 -19.80 24.01
C LEU A 96 -2.43 -18.96 25.05
N LYS A 97 -2.34 -19.30 26.34
CA LYS A 97 -3.07 -18.62 27.42
C LYS A 97 -2.63 -17.16 27.63
N ASN A 98 -1.40 -16.81 27.27
CA ASN A 98 -0.89 -15.46 27.46
C ASN A 98 -1.39 -14.47 26.39
N ASN A 99 -1.76 -14.93 25.19
CA ASN A 99 -2.22 -14.06 24.10
C ASN A 99 -3.71 -13.69 24.17
N LEU A 100 -4.58 -14.55 24.72
CA LEU A 100 -6.02 -14.24 24.84
C LEU A 100 -6.34 -13.22 25.94
N MET A 101 -5.42 -12.99 26.90
CA MET A 101 -5.64 -12.03 27.99
C MET A 101 -5.64 -10.55 27.52
N TYR A 102 -5.18 -10.28 26.29
CA TYR A 102 -5.11 -8.94 25.70
C TYR A 102 -6.25 -8.61 24.73
N LEU A 103 -7.16 -9.55 24.46
CA LEU A 103 -8.24 -9.37 23.48
C LEU A 103 -9.59 -8.94 24.09
N ASP A 104 -9.69 -8.86 25.43
CA ASP A 104 -10.90 -8.49 26.19
C ASP A 104 -10.80 -7.08 26.85
N LYS A 105 -10.10 -6.11 26.23
CA LYS A 105 -10.07 -4.72 26.71
C LYS A 105 -10.49 -3.72 25.64
#